data_AF-A0A4V3FI90-F1
#
_entry.id   AF-A0A4V3FI90-F1
#
_cell.length_a   1.000
_cell.length_b   1.000
_cell.length_c   1.000
_cell.angle_alpha   90.00
_cell.angle_beta   90.00
_cell.angle_gamma   90.00
#
_symmetry.space_group_name_H-M   'P 1'
#
loop_
_entity.id
_entity.type
_entity.pdbx_description
1 polymer ?
#
loop_
_entity_poly.entity_id
_entity_poly.type
_entity_poly.pdbx_seq_one_letter_code
_entity_poly.pdbx_strand_id
1 'polypeptide(L)'
;MTTCIMPTSREEWTAALVSFAAKKHADEPIALRSEFTDEEEQQCRILGGHLLSWLEDWGPSMMAERNAQAAIQGWDENPHVVYLTAGPGLAAAEDILAGAEDDVTWLTVPQFQEFLALHPDEKQAHHCILESWLRKPTAEEAAEGQSADSAHAEGSLWVHHDHTLMGPSFTRGGLSLWSYRDEKMALVKEAFQSWFS
;
A
#
# COMPACT_ATOMS: atom_id res chain seq x y z
N MET A 1 17.73 -35.13 -5.51
CA MET A 1 16.40 -35.37 -4.91
C MET A 1 15.64 -34.07 -5.07
N THR A 2 14.70 -34.02 -6.00
CA THR A 2 13.88 -32.81 -6.21
C THR A 2 12.75 -32.89 -5.19
N THR A 3 12.84 -32.08 -4.13
CA THR A 3 11.75 -31.92 -3.18
C THR A 3 10.56 -31.38 -3.97
N CYS A 4 9.51 -32.19 -4.11
CA CYS A 4 8.25 -31.74 -4.67
C CYS A 4 7.65 -30.80 -3.61
N ILE A 5 7.88 -29.50 -3.77
CA ILE A 5 7.24 -28.47 -2.95
C ILE A 5 5.77 -28.54 -3.36
N MET A 6 4.94 -29.10 -2.49
CA MET A 6 3.48 -29.06 -2.68
C MET A 6 3.06 -27.59 -2.77
N PRO A 7 2.09 -27.23 -3.62
CA PRO A 7 1.55 -25.88 -3.63
C PRO A 7 0.96 -25.58 -2.23
N THR A 8 1.48 -24.54 -1.59
CA THR A 8 0.98 -24.01 -0.30
C THR A 8 -0.48 -23.61 -0.47
N SER A 9 -1.37 -23.99 0.46
CA SER A 9 -2.76 -23.50 0.40
C SER A 9 -2.81 -22.00 0.69
N ARG A 10 -3.90 -21.33 0.30
CA ARG A 10 -4.11 -19.90 0.63
C ARG A 10 -4.05 -19.67 2.14
N GLU A 11 -4.67 -20.54 2.93
CA GLU A 11 -4.69 -20.45 4.39
C GLU A 11 -3.30 -20.63 4.99
N GLU A 12 -2.52 -21.59 4.50
CA GLU A 12 -1.13 -21.80 4.94
C GLU A 12 -0.25 -20.60 4.59
N TRP A 13 -0.43 -20.03 3.40
CA TRP A 13 0.30 -18.83 2.95
C TRP A 13 -0.07 -17.62 3.80
N THR A 14 -1.35 -17.42 4.07
CA THR A 14 -1.90 -16.33 4.90
C THR A 14 -1.38 -16.43 6.35
N ALA A 15 -1.46 -17.61 6.95
CA ALA A 15 -0.97 -17.81 8.32
C ALA A 15 0.54 -17.56 8.43
N ALA A 16 1.31 -17.92 7.40
CA ALA A 16 2.74 -17.62 7.33
C ALA A 16 3.00 -16.11 7.22
N LEU A 17 2.23 -15.39 6.38
CA LEU A 17 2.34 -13.93 6.24
C LEU A 17 2.02 -13.20 7.54
N VAL A 18 0.91 -13.52 8.19
CA VAL A 18 0.50 -12.91 9.46
C VAL A 18 1.56 -13.17 10.54
N SER A 19 2.05 -14.41 10.65
CA SER A 19 3.11 -14.76 11.61
C SER A 19 4.41 -14.02 11.33
N PHE A 20 4.78 -13.87 10.05
CA PHE A 20 5.96 -13.14 9.62
C PHE A 20 5.85 -11.65 9.97
N ALA A 21 4.71 -11.02 9.67
CA ALA A 21 4.47 -9.61 9.94
C ALA A 21 4.48 -9.31 11.46
N ALA A 22 3.80 -10.14 12.25
CA ALA A 22 3.82 -10.02 13.72
C ALA A 22 5.25 -10.09 14.28
N LYS A 23 6.08 -11.00 13.75
CA LYS A 23 7.50 -11.06 14.12
C LYS A 23 8.26 -9.81 13.70
N LYS A 24 8.06 -9.31 12.48
CA LYS A 24 8.71 -8.08 12.00
C LYS A 24 8.35 -6.89 12.86
N HIS A 25 7.07 -6.71 13.22
CA HIS A 25 6.65 -5.61 14.10
C HIS A 25 7.18 -5.76 15.54
N ALA A 26 7.45 -6.98 16.01
CA ALA A 26 8.09 -7.19 17.30
C ALA A 26 9.60 -6.89 17.28
N ASP A 27 10.30 -7.28 16.21
CA ASP A 27 11.74 -7.06 16.04
C ASP A 27 12.06 -5.60 15.66
N GLU A 28 11.18 -4.97 14.89
CA GLU A 28 11.26 -3.59 14.40
C GLU A 28 9.92 -2.87 14.69
N PRO A 29 9.72 -2.35 15.92
CA PRO A 29 8.48 -1.70 16.30
C PRO A 29 8.11 -0.53 15.40
N ILE A 30 6.84 -0.46 15.02
CA ILE A 30 6.26 0.67 14.30
C ILE A 30 6.36 1.91 15.21
N ALA A 31 6.89 3.00 14.66
CA ALA A 31 7.06 4.25 15.38
C ALA A 31 5.71 4.80 15.88
N LEU A 32 5.70 5.35 17.09
CA LEU A 32 4.49 5.94 17.66
C LEU A 32 4.24 7.30 17.00
N ARG A 33 2.98 7.62 16.73
CA ARG A 33 2.60 8.92 16.13
C ARG A 33 3.04 10.12 16.97
N SER A 34 3.17 9.95 18.29
CA SER A 34 3.71 10.99 19.19
C SER A 34 5.19 11.32 18.94
N GLU A 35 5.90 10.49 18.19
CA GLU A 35 7.30 10.67 17.82
C GLU A 35 7.46 11.33 16.44
N PHE A 36 6.36 11.53 15.71
CA PHE A 36 6.36 12.13 14.38
C PHE A 36 6.58 13.64 14.44
N THR A 37 7.28 14.14 13.43
CA THR A 37 7.22 15.56 13.07
C THR A 37 5.82 15.92 12.56
N ASP A 38 5.48 17.21 12.56
CA ASP A 38 4.20 17.67 12.01
C ASP A 38 4.01 17.24 10.54
N GLU A 39 5.10 17.20 9.76
CA GLU A 39 5.07 16.75 8.37
C GLU A 39 4.72 15.25 8.27
N GLU A 40 5.37 14.40 9.07
CA GLU A 40 5.10 12.95 9.12
C GLU A 40 3.69 12.65 9.62
N GLU A 41 3.17 13.41 10.58
CA GLU A 41 1.79 13.30 11.04
C GLU A 41 0.79 13.66 9.91
N GLN A 42 1.08 14.65 9.06
CA GLN A 42 0.26 14.90 7.88
C GLN A 42 0.37 13.76 6.85
N GLN A 43 1.57 13.18 6.65
CA GLN A 43 1.73 12.01 5.78
C GLN A 43 0.93 10.81 6.30
N CYS A 44 0.95 10.56 7.61
CA CYS A 44 0.17 9.53 8.28
C CYS A 44 -1.32 9.68 7.96
N ARG A 45 -1.86 10.91 7.99
CA ARG A 45 -3.26 11.19 7.66
C ARG A 45 -3.59 10.94 6.19
N ILE A 46 -2.71 11.32 5.26
CA ILE A 46 -2.90 11.06 3.83
C ILE A 46 -2.95 9.55 3.57
N LEU A 47 -1.97 8.82 4.10
CA LEU A 47 -1.85 7.38 3.89
C LEU A 47 -2.99 6.60 4.58
N GLY A 48 -3.36 6.99 5.81
CA GLY A 48 -4.49 6.42 6.52
C GLY A 48 -5.83 6.72 5.84
N GLY A 49 -6.03 7.95 5.37
CA GLY A 49 -7.22 8.32 4.60
C GLY A 49 -7.34 7.50 3.31
N HIS A 50 -6.23 7.31 2.60
CA HIS A 50 -6.21 6.44 1.41
C HIS A 50 -6.55 4.98 1.74
N LEU A 51 -6.00 4.43 2.83
CA LEU A 51 -6.32 3.08 3.29
C LEU A 51 -7.82 2.95 3.65
N LEU A 52 -8.39 3.91 4.37
CA LEU A 52 -9.82 3.92 4.70
C LEU A 52 -10.69 3.97 3.44
N SER A 53 -10.41 4.89 2.52
CA SER A 53 -11.11 4.92 1.23
C SER A 53 -10.97 3.60 0.47
N TRP A 54 -9.81 2.94 0.56
CA TRP A 54 -9.61 1.59 0.01
C TRP A 54 -10.55 0.57 0.60
N LEU A 55 -10.58 0.45 1.92
CA LEU A 55 -11.40 -0.52 2.63
C LEU A 55 -12.90 -0.26 2.43
N GLU A 56 -13.32 0.99 2.38
CA GLU A 56 -14.74 1.36 2.41
C GLU A 56 -15.38 1.56 1.02
N ASP A 57 -14.64 2.09 0.05
CA ASP A 57 -15.23 2.56 -1.21
C ASP A 57 -14.88 1.64 -2.40
N TRP A 58 -13.65 1.74 -2.89
CA TRP A 58 -13.20 1.12 -4.14
C TRP A 58 -12.61 -0.30 -3.99
N GLY A 59 -12.01 -0.67 -2.86
CA GLY A 59 -11.45 -2.00 -2.63
C GLY A 59 -12.47 -3.13 -2.80
N PRO A 60 -13.67 -3.06 -2.20
CA PRO A 60 -14.72 -4.06 -2.39
C PRO A 60 -15.12 -4.28 -3.86
N SER A 61 -15.22 -3.20 -4.64
CA SER A 61 -15.53 -3.31 -6.08
C SER A 61 -14.42 -4.02 -6.85
N MET A 62 -13.16 -3.67 -6.58
CA MET A 62 -12.02 -4.31 -7.24
C MET A 62 -11.89 -5.80 -6.86
N MET A 63 -12.18 -6.16 -5.61
CA MET A 63 -12.19 -7.56 -5.15
C MET A 63 -13.29 -8.34 -5.86
N ALA A 64 -14.48 -7.75 -6.03
CA ALA A 64 -15.56 -8.38 -6.79
C ALA A 64 -15.17 -8.63 -8.27
N GLU A 65 -14.50 -7.68 -8.91
CA GLU A 65 -13.99 -7.82 -10.28
C GLU A 65 -12.93 -8.92 -10.40
N ARG A 66 -12.03 -9.01 -9.41
CA ARG A 66 -11.02 -10.07 -9.34
C ARG A 66 -11.67 -11.44 -9.18
N ASN A 67 -12.64 -11.55 -8.28
CA ASN A 67 -13.33 -12.79 -7.98
C ASN A 67 -14.12 -13.32 -9.19
N ALA A 68 -14.69 -12.44 -10.01
CA ALA A 68 -15.33 -12.83 -11.26
C ALA A 68 -14.39 -13.54 -12.26
N GLN A 69 -13.07 -13.35 -12.11
CA GLN A 69 -12.05 -13.95 -12.96
C GLN A 69 -11.30 -15.11 -12.29
N ALA A 70 -11.54 -15.36 -11.01
CA ALA A 70 -10.73 -16.26 -10.18
C ALA A 70 -10.64 -17.67 -10.77
N ALA A 71 -11.77 -18.27 -11.15
CA ALA A 71 -11.82 -19.61 -11.73
C ALA A 71 -11.07 -19.75 -13.06
N ILE A 72 -11.02 -18.68 -13.88
CA ILE A 72 -10.34 -18.68 -15.18
C ILE A 72 -8.82 -18.52 -14.99
N GLN A 73 -8.42 -17.68 -14.04
CA GLN A 73 -7.03 -17.34 -13.77
C GLN A 73 -6.35 -18.31 -12.80
N GLY A 74 -7.13 -19.13 -12.08
CA GLY A 74 -6.62 -19.97 -10.99
C GLY A 74 -6.24 -19.15 -9.76
N TRP A 75 -6.95 -18.05 -9.51
CA TRP A 75 -6.81 -17.23 -8.30
C TRP A 75 -7.75 -17.70 -7.20
N ASP A 76 -7.43 -17.41 -5.94
CA ASP A 76 -8.34 -17.64 -4.82
C ASP A 76 -9.49 -16.63 -4.83
N GLU A 77 -10.74 -17.04 -4.56
CA GLU A 77 -11.90 -16.14 -4.52
C GLU A 77 -11.92 -15.22 -3.28
N ASN A 78 -11.00 -15.43 -2.34
CA ASN A 78 -10.82 -14.54 -1.19
C ASN A 78 -9.31 -14.37 -0.91
N PRO A 79 -8.62 -13.54 -1.68
CA PRO A 79 -7.18 -13.33 -1.51
C PRO A 79 -6.91 -12.50 -0.25
N HIS A 80 -5.75 -12.71 0.35
CA HIS A 80 -5.24 -11.87 1.42
C HIS A 80 -4.83 -10.50 0.89
N VAL A 81 -5.18 -9.41 1.57
CA VAL A 81 -4.75 -8.07 1.18
C VAL A 81 -3.43 -7.72 1.88
N VAL A 82 -2.42 -7.37 1.09
CA VAL A 82 -1.12 -6.91 1.59
C VAL A 82 -1.03 -5.41 1.38
N TYR A 83 -1.06 -4.63 2.47
CA TYR A 83 -0.85 -3.20 2.45
C TYR A 83 0.64 -2.86 2.54
N LEU A 84 1.23 -2.35 1.47
CA LEU A 84 2.64 -1.96 1.41
C LEU A 84 2.80 -0.45 1.55
N THR A 85 3.55 -0.04 2.57
CA THR A 85 3.70 1.38 2.89
C THR A 85 5.05 1.70 3.56
N ALA A 86 5.23 2.95 3.97
CA ALA A 86 6.37 3.46 4.72
C ALA A 86 5.97 3.78 6.17
N GLY A 87 6.93 4.22 7.01
CA GLY A 87 6.74 4.46 8.45
C GLY A 87 5.42 5.14 8.83
N PRO A 88 5.09 6.35 8.32
CA PRO A 88 3.83 7.00 8.63
C PRO A 88 2.58 6.21 8.25
N GLY A 89 2.63 5.45 7.15
CA GLY A 89 1.51 4.60 6.74
C GLY A 89 1.40 3.32 7.56
N LEU A 90 2.51 2.77 8.08
CA LEU A 90 2.48 1.65 9.02
C LEU A 90 1.80 2.06 10.32
N ALA A 91 2.12 3.25 10.84
CA ALA A 91 1.45 3.78 12.03
C ALA A 91 -0.04 4.03 11.77
N ALA A 92 -0.40 4.53 10.58
CA ALA A 92 -1.80 4.69 10.20
C ALA A 92 -2.53 3.33 10.12
N ALA A 93 -1.89 2.31 9.53
CA ALA A 93 -2.43 0.96 9.44
C ALA A 93 -2.60 0.32 10.82
N GLU A 94 -1.63 0.50 11.72
CA GLU A 94 -1.75 0.04 13.11
C GLU A 94 -3.00 0.64 13.79
N ASP A 95 -3.21 1.96 13.66
CA ASP A 95 -4.37 2.64 14.25
C ASP A 95 -5.72 2.17 13.66
N ILE A 96 -5.75 1.89 12.35
CA ILE A 96 -6.98 1.55 11.61
C ILE A 96 -7.32 0.05 11.73
N LEU A 97 -6.31 -0.81 11.66
CA LEU A 97 -6.46 -2.26 11.54
C LEU A 97 -6.18 -3.00 12.84
N ALA A 98 -5.75 -2.34 13.92
CA ALA A 98 -5.58 -2.98 15.22
C ALA A 98 -6.90 -3.64 15.69
N GLY A 99 -6.91 -4.97 15.69
CA GLY A 99 -8.08 -5.77 16.06
C GLY A 99 -9.11 -5.98 14.95
N ALA A 100 -8.81 -5.57 13.71
CA ALA A 100 -9.55 -6.01 12.53
C ALA A 100 -9.29 -7.51 12.25
N GLU A 101 -10.20 -8.16 11.51
CA GLU A 101 -10.06 -9.56 11.10
C GLU A 101 -8.80 -9.76 10.23
N ASP A 102 -8.30 -11.00 10.18
CA ASP A 102 -7.00 -11.43 9.60
C ASP A 102 -6.88 -11.27 8.06
N ASP A 103 -7.68 -10.41 7.41
CA ASP A 103 -7.74 -10.30 5.95
C ASP A 103 -6.82 -9.22 5.36
N VAL A 104 -6.18 -8.39 6.20
CA VAL A 104 -5.23 -7.35 5.78
C VAL A 104 -3.95 -7.41 6.62
N THR A 105 -2.80 -7.54 5.96
CA THR A 105 -1.47 -7.43 6.59
C THR A 105 -0.75 -6.20 6.06
N TRP A 106 -0.16 -5.39 6.93
CA TRP A 106 0.64 -4.23 6.55
C TRP A 106 2.13 -4.48 6.77
N LEU A 107 2.94 -4.10 5.78
CA LEU A 107 4.40 -4.28 5.76
C LEU A 107 5.06 -3.16 4.96
N THR A 108 6.38 -3.03 5.07
CA THR A 108 7.18 -2.32 4.06
C THR A 108 7.42 -3.21 2.84
N VAL A 109 7.70 -2.59 1.68
CA VAL A 109 8.08 -3.33 0.46
C VAL A 109 9.25 -4.29 0.70
N PRO A 110 10.37 -3.89 1.36
CA PRO A 110 11.47 -4.82 1.63
C PRO A 110 11.08 -6.02 2.50
N GLN A 111 10.24 -5.81 3.53
CA GLN A 111 9.78 -6.90 4.39
C GLN A 111 8.91 -7.89 3.61
N PHE A 112 8.03 -7.40 2.73
CA PHE A 112 7.21 -8.28 1.91
C PHE A 112 8.04 -9.04 0.85
N GLN A 113 9.07 -8.42 0.29
CA GLN A 113 10.01 -9.11 -0.62
C GLN A 113 10.77 -10.24 0.09
N GLU A 114 11.18 -10.04 1.34
CA GLU A 114 11.79 -11.09 2.17
C GLU A 114 10.80 -12.24 2.41
N PHE A 115 9.54 -11.93 2.67
CA PHE A 115 8.49 -12.94 2.81
C PHE A 115 8.29 -13.73 1.51
N LEU A 116 8.13 -13.07 0.37
CA LEU A 116 7.93 -13.73 -0.93
C LEU A 116 9.13 -14.61 -1.34
N ALA A 117 10.34 -14.29 -0.90
CA ALA A 117 11.51 -15.14 -1.13
C ALA A 117 11.41 -16.49 -0.39
N LEU A 118 10.67 -16.55 0.72
CA LEU A 118 10.43 -17.76 1.52
C LEU A 118 9.12 -18.45 1.15
N HIS A 119 8.11 -17.68 0.73
CA HIS A 119 6.77 -18.13 0.40
C HIS A 119 6.33 -17.58 -0.98
N PRO A 120 6.93 -18.06 -2.09
CA PRO A 120 6.63 -17.53 -3.41
C PRO A 120 5.16 -17.70 -3.79
N ASP A 121 4.60 -16.66 -4.41
CA ASP A 121 3.29 -16.66 -5.06
C ASP A 121 3.41 -16.00 -6.44
N GLU A 122 4.14 -16.66 -7.35
CA GLU A 122 4.52 -16.10 -8.66
C GLU A 122 3.32 -15.72 -9.54
N LYS A 123 2.18 -16.37 -9.33
CA LYS A 123 0.93 -16.09 -10.06
C LYS A 123 0.03 -15.10 -9.33
N GLN A 124 0.43 -14.69 -8.12
CA GLN A 124 -0.36 -13.84 -7.25
C GLN A 124 -1.76 -14.42 -7.02
N ALA A 125 -1.82 -15.73 -6.79
CA ALA A 125 -3.07 -16.45 -6.60
C ALA A 125 -3.68 -16.14 -5.23
N HIS A 126 -2.83 -16.00 -4.20
CA HIS A 126 -3.21 -15.95 -2.80
C HIS A 126 -3.42 -14.53 -2.26
N HIS A 127 -2.90 -13.51 -2.93
CA HIS A 127 -2.88 -12.16 -2.39
C HIS A 127 -3.22 -11.07 -3.41
N CYS A 128 -3.58 -9.91 -2.88
CA CYS A 128 -3.66 -8.63 -3.57
C CYS A 128 -2.74 -7.64 -2.87
N ILE A 129 -2.24 -6.66 -3.60
CA ILE A 129 -1.35 -5.65 -3.04
C ILE A 129 -2.05 -4.30 -3.12
N LEU A 130 -2.06 -3.58 -2.01
CA LEU A 130 -2.34 -2.16 -1.94
C LEU A 130 -1.06 -1.45 -1.55
N GLU A 131 -0.43 -0.72 -2.46
CA GLU A 131 0.69 0.14 -2.15
C GLU A 131 0.23 1.58 -1.95
N SER A 132 0.72 2.20 -0.88
CA SER A 132 0.50 3.62 -0.63
C SER A 132 1.68 4.21 0.13
N TRP A 133 2.41 5.14 -0.45
CA TRP A 133 3.56 5.76 0.20
C TRP A 133 3.87 7.14 -0.39
N LEU A 134 4.64 7.95 0.35
CA LEU A 134 5.04 9.30 -0.04
C LEU A 134 6.56 9.37 -0.25
N ARG A 135 6.99 10.12 -1.27
CA ARG A 135 8.41 10.45 -1.51
C ARG A 135 8.59 11.89 -1.95
N LYS A 136 9.83 12.37 -1.95
CA LYS A 136 10.16 13.63 -2.61
C LYS A 136 9.99 13.49 -4.14
N PRO A 137 9.50 14.54 -4.82
CA PRO A 137 9.37 14.53 -6.26
C PRO A 137 10.74 14.53 -6.94
N THR A 138 10.78 13.98 -8.14
CA THR A 138 11.85 14.24 -9.11
C THR A 138 11.79 15.69 -9.62
N ALA A 139 12.81 16.15 -10.33
CA ALA A 139 12.82 17.50 -10.90
C ALA A 139 11.66 17.72 -11.90
N GLU A 140 11.27 16.69 -12.65
CA GLU A 140 10.17 16.74 -13.62
C GLU A 140 8.81 16.87 -12.92
N GLU A 141 8.56 16.04 -11.91
CA GLU A 141 7.32 16.09 -11.12
C GLU A 141 7.20 17.38 -10.29
N ALA A 142 8.33 17.95 -9.84
CA ALA A 142 8.34 19.25 -9.18
C ALA A 142 7.95 20.37 -10.17
N ALA A 143 8.37 20.28 -11.44
CA ALA A 143 8.00 21.25 -12.47
C ALA A 143 6.50 21.19 -12.81
N GLU A 144 5.90 19.99 -12.81
CA GLU A 144 4.45 19.81 -12.91
C GLU A 144 3.71 20.61 -11.82
N GLY A 145 4.22 20.58 -10.59
CA GLY A 145 3.65 21.31 -9.45
C GLY A 145 3.76 22.83 -9.53
N GLN A 146 4.83 23.36 -10.16
CA GLN A 146 5.03 24.80 -10.32
C GLN A 146 4.13 25.43 -11.39
N SER A 147 3.57 24.59 -12.28
CA SER A 147 2.58 25.03 -13.27
C SER A 147 1.16 25.16 -12.71
N ALA A 148 0.88 24.50 -11.58
CA ALA A 148 -0.34 24.65 -10.81
C ALA A 148 -0.20 25.87 -9.87
N ASP A 149 -1.27 26.64 -9.69
CA ASP A 149 -1.32 27.95 -9.01
C ASP A 149 -0.20 28.26 -7.97
N SER A 150 0.42 29.43 -8.14
CA SER A 150 1.58 29.95 -7.39
C SER A 150 1.53 29.92 -5.86
N ALA A 151 0.36 29.65 -5.26
CA ALA A 151 0.19 29.55 -3.81
C ALA A 151 0.95 28.37 -3.16
N HIS A 152 1.29 27.34 -3.94
CA HIS A 152 1.95 26.12 -3.48
C HIS A 152 3.48 26.09 -3.70
N ALA A 153 4.04 27.13 -4.33
CA ALA A 153 5.43 27.15 -4.78
C ALA A 153 6.49 27.26 -3.65
N GLU A 154 6.09 27.63 -2.44
CA GLU A 154 7.01 27.89 -1.31
C GLU A 154 7.09 26.74 -0.28
N GLY A 155 6.38 25.63 -0.50
CA GLY A 155 6.34 24.48 0.42
C GLY A 155 7.23 23.31 0.03
N SER A 156 7.40 22.35 0.95
CA SER A 156 8.01 21.05 0.61
C SER A 156 7.04 20.21 -0.20
N LEU A 157 7.47 19.74 -1.37
CA LEU A 157 6.63 18.89 -2.22
C LEU A 157 6.81 17.40 -1.90
N TRP A 158 5.72 16.65 -2.07
CA TRP A 158 5.65 15.21 -1.92
C TRP A 158 4.81 14.59 -3.02
N VAL A 159 5.23 13.43 -3.50
CA VAL A 159 4.47 12.59 -4.42
C VAL A 159 3.91 11.43 -3.60
N HIS A 160 2.60 11.33 -3.55
CA HIS A 160 1.88 10.17 -3.07
C HIS A 160 1.73 9.19 -4.24
N HIS A 161 2.26 7.98 -4.05
CA HIS A 161 2.06 6.84 -4.93
C HIS A 161 0.91 6.01 -4.36
N ASP A 162 -0.14 5.81 -5.16
CA ASP A 162 -1.20 4.84 -4.89
C ASP A 162 -1.19 3.75 -5.97
N HIS A 163 -1.33 2.49 -5.56
CA HIS A 163 -1.34 1.38 -6.49
C HIS A 163 -2.07 0.18 -5.88
N THR A 164 -3.04 -0.35 -6.60
CA THR A 164 -3.66 -1.64 -6.29
C THR A 164 -3.29 -2.65 -7.38
N LEU A 165 -2.77 -3.80 -6.96
CA LEU A 165 -2.47 -4.96 -7.80
C LEU A 165 -3.34 -6.13 -7.38
N MET A 166 -4.29 -6.49 -8.22
CA MET A 166 -5.23 -7.60 -8.02
C MET A 166 -4.79 -8.90 -8.71
N GLY A 167 -3.76 -8.83 -9.55
CA GLY A 167 -3.14 -9.95 -10.24
C GLY A 167 -2.13 -9.43 -11.28
N PRO A 168 -1.38 -10.29 -11.98
CA PRO A 168 -0.24 -9.87 -12.82
C PRO A 168 -0.56 -8.86 -13.91
N SER A 169 -1.81 -8.81 -14.37
CA SER A 169 -2.30 -7.87 -15.40
C SER A 169 -3.55 -7.12 -14.96
N PHE A 170 -3.84 -7.08 -13.66
CA PHE A 170 -4.98 -6.35 -13.12
C PHE A 170 -4.47 -5.35 -12.09
N THR A 171 -4.09 -4.17 -12.58
CA THR A 171 -3.50 -3.11 -11.78
C THR A 171 -4.18 -1.78 -12.04
N ARG A 172 -4.31 -0.96 -10.99
CA ARG A 172 -4.71 0.44 -11.07
C ARG A 172 -3.90 1.28 -10.10
N GLY A 173 -3.46 2.46 -10.51
CA GLY A 173 -2.78 3.37 -9.59
C GLY A 173 -2.55 4.76 -10.19
N GLY A 174 -1.92 5.60 -9.40
CA GLY A 174 -1.58 6.95 -9.79
C GLY A 174 -0.55 7.62 -8.89
N LEU A 175 -0.15 8.80 -9.33
CA LEU A 175 0.68 9.72 -8.57
C LEU A 175 -0.08 11.01 -8.30
N SER A 176 -0.13 11.42 -7.05
CA SER A 176 -0.71 12.69 -6.63
C SER A 176 0.34 13.57 -5.97
N LEU A 177 0.36 14.86 -6.31
CA LEU A 177 1.33 15.82 -5.81
C LEU A 177 0.72 16.62 -4.65
N TRP A 178 1.45 16.66 -3.54
CA TRP A 178 1.09 17.35 -2.30
C TRP A 178 2.15 18.40 -1.96
N SER A 179 1.70 19.48 -1.33
CA SER A 179 2.56 20.53 -0.77
C SER A 179 2.41 20.58 0.73
N TYR A 180 3.52 20.67 1.45
CA TYR A 180 3.58 20.88 2.89
C TYR A 180 4.03 22.31 3.19
N ARG A 181 3.16 23.08 3.85
CA ARG A 181 3.43 24.45 4.29
C ARG A 181 2.59 24.74 5.54
N ASP A 182 3.15 25.48 6.50
CA ASP A 182 2.45 25.92 7.70
C ASP A 182 1.72 24.76 8.42
N GLU A 183 2.43 23.65 8.61
CA GLU A 183 1.96 22.42 9.30
C GLU A 183 0.79 21.70 8.60
N LYS A 184 0.56 21.99 7.32
CA LYS A 184 -0.55 21.41 6.55
C LYS A 184 -0.07 20.84 5.22
N MET A 185 -0.60 19.66 4.88
CA MET A 185 -0.55 19.14 3.52
C MET A 185 -1.75 19.63 2.72
N ALA A 186 -1.50 20.12 1.51
CA ALA A 186 -2.53 20.47 0.54
C ALA A 186 -2.24 19.76 -0.78
N LEU A 187 -3.27 19.14 -1.34
CA LEU A 187 -3.21 18.52 -2.67
C LEU A 187 -2.99 19.60 -3.71
N VAL A 188 -1.90 19.50 -4.46
CA VAL A 188 -1.54 20.42 -5.55
C VAL A 188 -2.14 19.91 -6.86
N LYS A 189 -2.00 18.61 -7.12
CA LYS A 189 -2.47 17.97 -8.34
C LYS A 189 -2.81 16.51 -8.07
N GLU A 190 -4.05 16.14 -8.33
CA GLU A 190 -4.52 14.77 -8.21
C GLU A 190 -4.14 13.97 -9.47
N ALA A 191 -3.70 12.72 -9.27
CA ALA A 191 -3.52 11.72 -10.33
C ALA A 191 -2.83 12.26 -11.60
N PHE A 192 -1.76 13.06 -11.43
CA PHE A 192 -1.05 13.70 -12.54
C PHE A 192 -0.36 12.67 -13.45
N GLN A 193 -0.15 11.47 -12.94
CA GLN A 193 0.09 10.25 -13.71
C GLN A 193 -0.87 9.18 -13.19
N SER A 194 -1.43 8.37 -14.10
CA SER A 194 -2.35 7.29 -13.75
C SER A 194 -2.17 6.11 -14.69
N TRP A 195 -2.36 4.90 -14.18
CA TRP A 195 -2.32 3.67 -14.98
C TRP A 195 -3.46 2.74 -14.61
N PHE A 196 -3.93 2.00 -15.61
CA PHE A 196 -4.94 0.95 -15.51
C PHE A 196 -4.62 -0.11 -16.57
N SER A 197 -4.72 -1.38 -16.22
CA SER A 197 -4.53 -2.52 -17.13
C SER A 197 -5.68 -3.50 -17.08
#